data_AF-A0A950EU70-F1
#
_entry.id   AF-A0A950EU70-F1
#
_cell.length_a   1.000
_cell.length_b   1.000
_cell.length_c   1.000
_cell.angle_alpha   90.00
_cell.angle_beta   90.00
_cell.angle_gamma   90.00
#
_symmetry.space_group_name_H-M   'P 1'
#
loop_
_entity.id
_entity.type
_entity.pdbx_description
1 polymer ?
#
loop_
_entity_poly.entity_id
_entity_poly.type
_entity_poly.pdbx_seq_one_letter_code
_entity_poly.pdbx_strand_id
1 'polypeptide(L)' 'MEIGKPVRVLKGIDLGSEGKVERGAVGILESMSNSPYMPFLVRFPHGTFAFEDGELEDVESPEPHGDTR' A
#
# COMPACT_ATOMS: atom_id res chain seq x y z
N MET A 1 -5.50 7.92 1.95
CA MET A 1 -5.48 6.45 2.11
C MET A 1 -6.85 5.96 2.50
N GLU A 2 -7.35 4.96 1.78
CA GLU A 2 -8.66 4.33 2.00
C GLU A 2 -8.55 2.81 1.84
N ILE A 3 -9.21 2.05 2.73
CA ILE A 3 -9.24 0.58 2.66
C ILE A 3 -9.89 0.13 1.34
N GLY A 4 -9.27 -0.83 0.67
CA GLY A 4 -9.67 -1.34 -0.63
C GLY A 4 -9.07 -0.57 -1.81
N LYS A 5 -8.35 0.54 -1.56
CA LYS A 5 -7.67 1.31 -2.62
C LYS A 5 -6.21 0.89 -2.79
N PRO A 6 -5.66 1.09 -4.01
CA PRO A 6 -4.24 0.88 -4.25
C PRO A 6 -3.40 1.93 -3.52
N VAL A 7 -2.33 1.45 -2.88
CA VAL A 7 -1.30 2.26 -2.24
C VAL A 7 0.06 1.87 -2.77
N ARG A 8 0.97 2.84 -2.88
CA ARG A 8 2.35 2.63 -3.35
C ARG A 8 3.32 2.68 -2.18
N VAL A 9 4.25 1.74 -2.18
CA VAL A 9 5.33 1.66 -1.19
C VAL A 9 6.38 2.72 -1.47
N LEU A 10 6.60 3.63 -0.53
CA LEU A 10 7.61 4.68 -0.63
C LEU A 10 9.01 4.19 -0.26
N LYS A 11 9.09 3.17 0.59
CA LYS A 11 10.33 2.57 1.08
C LYS A 11 10.23 1.06 1.02
N GLY A 12 11.13 0.43 0.26
CA GLY A 12 11.14 -1.03 0.16
C GLY A 12 11.41 -1.68 1.52
N ILE A 13 10.74 -2.80 1.78
CA ILE A 13 10.87 -3.57 3.01
C ILE A 13 11.54 -4.90 2.68
N ASP A 14 12.57 -5.23 3.44
CA ASP A 14 13.18 -6.56 3.43
C ASP A 14 12.42 -7.46 4.42
N LEU A 15 11.83 -8.53 3.92
CA LEU A 15 11.07 -9.50 4.71
C LEU A 15 11.94 -10.73 5.07
N GLY A 16 13.25 -10.63 4.88
CA GLY A 16 14.21 -11.69 5.16
C GLY A 16 14.06 -12.86 4.20
N SER A 17 13.91 -14.07 4.73
CA SER A 17 13.79 -15.30 3.92
C SER A 17 12.52 -15.36 3.06
N GLU A 18 11.52 -14.54 3.37
CA GLU A 18 10.23 -14.47 2.68
C GLU A 18 10.28 -13.56 1.43
N GLY A 19 11.39 -12.83 1.23
CA GLY A 19 11.62 -11.96 0.07
C GLY A 19 11.67 -10.48 0.42
N LYS A 20 11.36 -9.61 -0.54
CA LYS A 20 11.35 -8.16 -0.38
C LYS A 20 10.17 -7.51 -1.09
N VAL A 21 9.61 -6.47 -0.50
CA VAL A 21 8.68 -5.56 -1.17
C VAL A 21 9.48 -4.38 -1.71
N GLU A 22 9.48 -4.19 -3.02
CA GLU A 22 10.29 -3.13 -3.63
C GLU A 22 9.65 -1.74 -3.45
N ARG A 23 10.50 -0.71 -3.40
CA ARG A 23 10.02 0.68 -3.49
C ARG A 23 9.28 0.85 -4.82
N GLY A 24 8.11 1.48 -4.75
CA GLY A 24 7.22 1.67 -5.89
C GLY A 24 6.24 0.52 -6.12
N ALA A 25 6.35 -0.58 -5.37
CA ALA A 25 5.36 -1.65 -5.41
C ALA A 25 3.98 -1.12 -5.05
N VAL A 26 2.96 -1.56 -5.79
CA VAL A 26 1.57 -1.20 -5.54
C VAL A 26 0.84 -2.41 -4.97
N GLY A 27 0.19 -2.21 -3.84
CA GLY A 27 -0.66 -3.20 -3.19
C GLY A 27 -2.01 -2.60 -2.82
N ILE A 28 -2.90 -3.41 -2.26
CA ILE A 28 -4.23 -2.96 -1.81
C ILE A 28 -4.24 -2.80 -0.31
N LEU A 29 -4.63 -1.61 0.18
CA LEU A 29 -4.74 -1.35 1.61
C LEU A 29 -5.90 -2.18 2.21
N GLU A 30 -5.64 -3.05 3.16
CA GLU A 30 -6.65 -3.91 3.81
C GLU A 30 -7.05 -3.42 5.20
N SER A 31 -6.14 -2.75 5.91
CA SER A 31 -6.40 -2.23 7.25
C SER A 31 -5.54 -1.01 7.55
N MET A 32 -6.03 -0.17 8.45
CA MET A 32 -5.31 0.98 9.03
C MET A 32 -5.24 0.89 10.57
N SER A 33 -5.59 -0.27 11.15
CA SER A 33 -5.71 -0.48 12.59
C SER A 33 -5.04 -1.78 13.07
N ASN A 34 -3.98 -2.22 12.40
CA ASN A 34 -3.32 -3.49 12.71
C ASN A 34 -2.56 -3.48 14.04
N SER A 35 -1.68 -2.50 14.26
CA SER A 35 -0.92 -2.34 15.50
C SER A 35 -0.52 -0.89 15.73
N PRO A 36 -0.11 -0.49 16.95
CA PRO A 36 0.26 0.90 17.24
C PRO A 36 1.44 1.43 16.44
N TYR A 37 2.37 0.57 16.02
CA TYR A 37 3.60 0.97 15.32
C TYR A 37 3.55 0.66 13.81
N MET A 38 2.82 -0.38 13.41
CA MET A 38 2.57 -0.74 12.02
C MET A 38 1.06 -0.84 11.78
N PRO A 39 0.37 0.31 11.62
CA PRO A 39 -1.09 0.34 11.53
C PRO A 39 -1.62 -0.15 10.18
N PHE A 40 -0.83 -0.02 9.10
CA PHE A 40 -1.28 -0.31 7.74
C PHE A 40 -1.00 -1.75 7.34
N LEU A 41 -2.01 -2.48 6.87
CA LEU A 41 -1.82 -3.78 6.20
C LEU A 41 -2.08 -3.62 4.71
N VAL A 42 -1.14 -4.08 3.89
CA VAL A 42 -1.25 -3.99 2.43
C VAL A 42 -1.07 -5.38 1.83
N ARG A 43 -2.03 -5.77 0.99
CA ARG A 43 -2.01 -7.04 0.26
C ARG A 43 -1.32 -6.90 -1.09
N PHE A 44 -0.36 -7.77 -1.32
CA PHE A 44 0.36 -7.99 -2.57
C PHE A 44 0.10 -9.40 -3.10
N PRO A 45 0.50 -9.74 -4.34
CA PRO A 45 0.34 -11.09 -4.88
C PRO A 45 1.03 -12.18 -4.05
N HIS A 46 2.09 -11.83 -3.32
CA HIS A 46 2.90 -12.76 -2.54
C HIS A 46 2.53 -12.83 -1.05
N GLY A 47 1.61 -11.98 -0.57
CA GLY A 47 1.22 -11.94 0.83
C GLY A 47 0.71 -10.57 1.28
N THR A 48 0.27 -10.50 2.54
CA THR A 48 -0.14 -9.25 3.20
C THR A 48 0.95 -8.85 4.20
N PHE A 49 1.40 -7.60 4.13
CA PHE A 49 2.49 -7.08 4.96
C PHE A 49 2.08 -5.81 5.69
N ALA A 50 2.72 -5.56 6.83
CA ALA A 50 2.45 -4.40 7.67
C ALA A 50 3.45 -3.27 7.37
N PHE A 51 2.95 -2.03 7.42
CA PHE A 51 3.72 -0.82 7.12
C PHE A 51 3.48 0.24 8.20
N GLU A 52 4.50 1.06 8.41
CA GLU A 52 4.45 2.23 9.29
C GLU A 52 3.83 3.44 8.58
N ASP A 53 3.54 4.49 9.36
CA ASP A 53 3.13 5.78 8.81
C ASP A 53 4.28 6.44 8.04
N GLY A 54 3.97 6.96 6.84
CA GLY A 54 4.95 7.54 5.93
C GLY A 54 5.68 6.54 5.02
N GLU A 55 5.42 5.24 5.12
CA GLU A 55 5.98 4.24 4.20
C GLU A 55 5.10 3.97 2.97
N LEU A 56 3.90 4.55 2.94
CA LEU A 56 2.90 4.38 1.89
C LEU A 56 2.39 5.72 1.38
N GLU A 57 2.04 5.78 0.10
CA GLU A 57 1.29 6.88 -0.51
C GLU A 57 0.05 6.36 -1.25
N ASP A 58 -0.95 7.22 -1.39
CA ASP A 58 -2.10 6.94 -2.25
C ASP A 58 -1.68 6.87 -3.72
N VAL A 59 -2.15 5.84 -4.42
CA VAL A 59 -2.15 5.87 -5.87
C VAL A 59 -3.41 6.60 -6.27
N GLU A 60 -3.29 7.89 -6.61
CA GLU A 60 -4.38 8.60 -7.28
C GLU A 60 -4.79 7.78 -8.50
N SER A 61 -5.97 7.17 -8.43
CA SER A 61 -6.62 6.69 -9.64
C SER A 61 -6.84 7.95 -10.47
N PRO A 62 -6.40 8.01 -11.73
CA PRO A 62 -6.74 9.15 -12.58
C PRO A 62 -8.26 9.27 -12.49
N GLU A 63 -8.74 10.38 -11.93
CA GLU A 63 -10.17 10.65 -11.92
C GLU A 63 -10.66 10.43 -13.35
N PRO A 64 -11.78 9.72 -13.57
CA PRO A 64 -12.36 9.71 -14.89
C PRO A 64 -12.78 11.16 -15.17
N HIS A 65 -11.92 11.91 -15.86
CA HIS A 65 -12.27 13.21 -16.40
C HIS A 65 -13.49 12.96 -17.28
N GLY A 66 -14.66 13.27 -16.71
CA GLY A 66 -15.93 13.25 -17.41
C GLY A 66 -15.85 14.29 -18.52
N ASP A 67 -15.53 13.82 -19.72
CA ASP A 67 -15.70 14.53 -20.97
C ASP A 67 -17.19 14.88 -21.10
N THR A 68 -17.56 16.03 -20.55
CA THR A 68 -18.92 16.56 -20.67
C THR A 68 -18.96 17.33 -21.98
N ARG A 69 -19.44 16.65 -23.00
CA ARG A 69 -19.70 17.17 -24.34
C ARG A 69 -20.83 18.19 -24.35
#